data_AF-M1NED5-F1
#
_entry.id   AF-M1NED5-F1
#
_cell.length_a   1.000
_cell.length_b   1.000
_cell.length_c   1.000
_cell.angle_alpha   90.00
_cell.angle_beta   90.00
_cell.angle_gamma   90.00
#
_symmetry.space_group_name_H-M   'P 1'
#
loop_
_entity.id
_entity.type
_entity.pdbx_description
1 polymer ?
#
loop_
_entity_poly.entity_id
_entity_poly.type
_entity_poly.pdbx_seq_one_letter_code
_entity_poly.pdbx_strand_id
1 'polypeptide(L)'
;EKTMPVTARMLETMIRLSTAFAKIRFGKKITTADAEKAYSLLSYAKPQERLDSNESKKKKSKLNIDEDDDDESTPKRKKKGDETAEDVYEFDSESSDGEEISFQQSKQRLRQSTQQQSREDDEEDTTQTPAISVDRFSAFRRHLRQVFDNRRTELMSKDEAIASIQEEAGNNRYSNGEIVAALERLSDENSIMIADGNIF
;
A
#
# COMPACT_ATOMS: atom_id res chain seq x y z
N GLU A 1 24.14 22.37 7.31
CA GLU A 1 22.89 21.74 7.80
C GLU A 1 21.97 21.40 6.63
N LYS A 2 21.52 20.14 6.50
CA LYS A 2 20.50 19.77 5.49
C LYS A 2 19.15 19.59 6.20
N THR A 3 18.49 20.69 6.52
CA THR A 3 17.10 20.62 7.00
C THR A 3 16.20 20.31 5.80
N MET A 4 15.36 19.27 5.90
CA MET A 4 14.33 19.05 4.88
C MET A 4 13.43 20.29 4.76
N PRO A 5 13.09 20.72 3.54
CA PRO A 5 12.30 21.92 3.34
C PRO A 5 10.86 21.70 3.83
N VAL A 6 10.42 22.55 4.76
CA VAL A 6 9.03 22.61 5.19
C VAL A 6 8.24 23.28 4.06
N THR A 7 7.39 22.51 3.39
CA THR A 7 6.58 22.96 2.25
C THR A 7 5.12 22.55 2.44
N ALA A 8 4.20 23.12 1.66
CA ALA A 8 2.79 22.72 1.67
C ALA A 8 2.60 21.21 1.44
N ARG A 9 3.52 20.57 0.71
CA ARG A 9 3.57 19.12 0.49
C ARG A 9 3.69 18.32 1.81
N MET A 10 4.26 18.93 2.86
CA MET A 10 4.37 18.34 4.19
C MET A 10 3.00 18.21 4.89
N LEU A 11 2.09 19.16 4.65
CA LEU A 11 0.72 19.09 5.16
C LEU A 11 -0.05 17.98 4.45
N GLU A 12 0.13 17.85 3.13
CA GLU A 12 -0.46 16.77 2.36
C GLU A 12 0.03 15.39 2.82
N THR A 13 1.34 15.23 3.07
CA THR A 13 1.88 13.98 3.61
C THR A 13 1.33 13.70 5.02
N MET A 14 1.19 14.70 5.88
CA MET A 14 0.60 14.54 7.20
C MET A 14 -0.86 14.07 7.13
N ILE A 15 -1.67 14.62 6.21
CA ILE A 15 -3.06 14.20 5.99
C ILE A 15 -3.12 12.75 5.45
N ARG A 16 -2.25 12.40 4.48
CA ARG A 16 -2.17 11.04 3.93
C ARG A 16 -1.76 10.00 4.98
N LEU A 17 -0.81 10.33 5.86
CA LEU A 17 -0.41 9.44 6.95
C LEU A 17 -1.53 9.30 8.00
N SER A 18 -2.17 10.41 8.38
CA SER A 18 -3.27 10.39 9.36
C SER A 18 -4.47 9.59 8.85
N THR A 19 -4.82 9.70 7.57
CA THR A 19 -5.87 8.88 6.94
C THR A 19 -5.49 7.40 6.86
N ALA A 20 -4.22 7.07 6.63
CA ALA A 20 -3.74 5.69 6.66
C ALA A 20 -3.85 5.09 8.07
N PHE A 21 -3.47 5.84 9.12
CA PHE A 21 -3.62 5.38 10.50
C PHE A 21 -5.08 5.18 10.92
N ALA A 22 -5.97 6.09 10.53
CA ALA A 22 -7.41 5.92 10.74
C ALA A 22 -7.92 4.63 10.08
N LYS A 23 -7.48 4.33 8.85
CA LYS A 23 -7.83 3.09 8.13
C LYS A 23 -7.26 1.83 8.78
N ILE A 24 -6.04 1.86 9.33
CA ILE A 24 -5.44 0.71 10.05
C ILE A 24 -6.26 0.36 11.30
N ARG A 25 -6.81 1.37 11.99
CA ARG A 25 -7.72 1.19 13.12
C ARG A 25 -9.17 0.90 12.68
N PHE A 26 -9.44 0.83 11.37
CA PHE A 26 -10.79 0.71 10.79
C PHE A 26 -11.75 1.83 11.22
N GLY A 27 -11.21 3.00 11.55
CA GLY A 27 -11.97 4.20 11.89
C GLY A 27 -12.43 4.96 10.66
N LYS A 28 -13.73 5.26 10.57
CA LYS A 28 -14.32 6.12 9.53
C LYS A 28 -13.93 7.60 9.67
N LYS A 29 -13.59 8.02 10.89
CA LYS A 29 -13.17 9.39 11.22
C LYS A 29 -11.70 9.41 11.68
N ILE A 30 -10.98 10.45 11.25
CA ILE A 30 -9.60 10.72 11.70
C ILE A 30 -9.67 11.32 13.10
N THR A 31 -8.91 10.77 14.03
CA THR A 31 -8.83 11.26 15.41
C THR A 31 -7.54 12.02 15.66
N THR A 32 -7.47 12.79 16.75
CA THR A 32 -6.24 13.51 17.16
C THR A 32 -5.06 12.57 17.36
N ALA A 33 -5.30 11.38 17.92
CA ALA A 33 -4.29 10.35 18.11
C ALA A 33 -3.68 9.85 16.78
N ASP A 34 -4.43 9.85 15.68
CA ASP A 34 -3.94 9.46 14.35
C ASP A 34 -2.99 10.55 13.77
N ALA A 35 -3.30 11.82 14.04
CA ALA A 35 -2.46 12.95 13.65
C ALA A 35 -1.16 13.04 14.47
N GLU A 36 -1.22 12.77 15.77
CA GLU A 36 -0.05 12.70 16.64
C GLU A 36 0.93 11.60 16.20
N LYS A 37 0.43 10.41 15.83
CA LYS A 37 1.24 9.32 15.27
C LYS A 37 1.89 9.71 13.95
N ALA A 38 1.15 10.37 13.05
CA ALA A 38 1.68 10.88 11.79
C ALA A 38 2.79 11.91 12.01
N TYR A 39 2.62 12.82 12.96
CA TYR A 39 3.64 13.80 13.34
C TYR A 39 4.90 13.14 13.91
N SER A 40 4.74 12.20 14.85
CA SER A 40 5.88 11.47 15.43
C SER A 40 6.69 10.73 14.38
N LEU A 41 6.03 10.09 13.42
CA LEU A 41 6.70 9.36 12.33
C LEU A 41 7.47 10.33 11.41
N LEU A 42 6.86 11.47 11.06
CA LEU A 42 7.48 12.47 10.21
C LEU A 42 8.67 13.16 10.90
N SER A 43 8.54 13.44 12.21
CA SER A 43 9.62 14.01 13.02
C SER A 43 10.80 13.06 13.14
N TYR A 44 10.55 11.75 13.27
CA TYR A 44 11.60 10.73 13.29
C TYR A 44 12.30 10.60 11.93
N ALA A 45 11.55 10.69 10.84
CA ALA A 45 12.09 10.61 9.48
C ALA A 45 12.91 11.85 9.08
N LYS A 46 12.64 13.01 9.70
CA LYS A 46 13.46 14.20 9.51
C LYS A 46 14.84 13.91 10.12
N PRO A 47 15.95 14.05 9.36
CA PRO A 47 17.28 13.86 9.91
C PRO A 47 17.45 14.82 11.09
N GLN A 48 17.51 14.26 12.29
CA GLN A 48 17.77 15.06 13.48
C GLN A 48 19.21 15.50 13.39
N GLU A 49 19.41 16.81 13.44
CA GLU A 49 20.73 17.41 13.49
C GLU A 49 21.52 16.70 14.59
N ARG A 50 22.55 15.96 14.20
CA ARG A 50 23.55 15.50 15.16
C ARG A 50 24.16 16.78 15.68
N LEU A 51 23.81 17.17 16.90
CA LEU A 51 24.63 18.10 17.66
C LEU A 51 25.98 17.39 17.77
N ASP A 52 26.90 17.72 16.87
CA ASP A 52 28.26 17.25 16.96
C ASP A 52 28.77 17.71 18.32
N SER A 53 28.84 16.78 19.28
CA SER A 53 29.30 16.99 20.64
C SER A 53 30.81 17.33 20.70
N ASN A 54 31.37 17.88 19.64
CA ASN A 54 32.76 18.29 19.50
C ASN A 54 33.01 19.76 19.88
N GLU A 55 31.99 20.57 20.17
CA GLU A 55 32.21 21.95 20.65
C GLU A 55 32.31 22.08 22.19
N SER A 56 32.11 21.00 22.96
CA SER A 56 32.28 21.05 24.42
C SER A 56 33.71 20.81 24.91
N LYS A 57 34.68 20.48 24.02
CA LYS A 57 36.08 20.20 24.41
C LYS A 57 37.06 21.37 24.26
N LYS A 58 36.66 22.54 23.75
CA LYS A 58 37.59 23.67 23.54
C LYS A 58 37.38 24.91 24.43
N LYS A 59 36.41 24.89 25.36
CA LYS A 59 36.17 26.00 26.31
C LYS A 59 36.00 25.51 27.75
N LYS A 60 36.98 24.77 28.27
CA LYS A 60 37.32 24.83 29.71
C LYS A 60 38.81 25.10 29.84
N SER A 61 39.13 26.36 29.55
CA SER A 61 40.30 27.03 30.09
C SER A 61 40.38 26.83 31.60
N LYS A 62 41.57 26.48 32.08
CA LYS A 62 42.28 27.14 33.19
C LYS A 62 41.36 27.70 34.29
N LEU A 63 41.32 27.02 35.44
CA LEU A 63 41.43 27.58 36.81
C LEU A 63 41.17 26.49 37.87
N ASN A 64 41.99 26.51 38.94
CA ASN A 64 41.96 25.77 40.23
C ASN A 64 42.74 24.42 40.22
N ILE A 65 43.91 24.18 40.87
CA ILE A 65 44.39 24.38 42.29
C ILE A 65 43.37 23.79 43.27
N ASP A 66 43.62 22.82 44.16
CA ASP A 66 44.77 22.00 44.60
C ASP A 66 44.22 20.85 45.50
N GLU A 67 45.08 19.90 45.88
CA GLU A 67 45.04 18.95 47.02
C GLU A 67 44.27 17.60 46.97
N ASP A 68 45.09 16.52 46.94
CA ASP A 68 45.12 15.29 47.79
C ASP A 68 43.97 14.24 47.74
N ASP A 69 44.16 12.91 47.74
CA ASP A 69 45.32 12.01 47.96
C ASP A 69 44.96 10.56 47.51
N ASP A 70 45.98 9.74 47.21
CA ASP A 70 46.10 8.26 47.23
C ASP A 70 45.12 7.35 46.42
N ASP A 71 45.51 6.25 45.76
CA ASP A 71 46.67 5.35 45.85
C ASP A 71 46.78 4.51 44.54
N GLU A 72 48.01 4.07 44.30
CA GLU A 72 48.67 3.36 43.21
C GLU A 72 48.02 1.98 42.89
N SER A 73 47.90 1.51 41.63
CA SER A 73 48.99 0.77 40.99
C SER A 73 48.60 0.27 39.58
N THR A 74 49.53 0.44 38.63
CA THR A 74 49.58 -0.21 37.30
C THR A 74 50.69 -1.29 37.35
N PRO A 75 50.90 -2.27 36.42
CA PRO A 75 51.22 -1.97 35.01
C PRO A 75 50.94 -3.05 33.90
N LYS A 76 50.66 -2.52 32.69
CA LYS A 76 51.22 -2.86 31.34
C LYS A 76 51.18 -4.31 30.79
N ARG A 77 50.73 -4.46 29.52
CA ARG A 77 51.55 -4.67 28.26
C ARG A 77 50.69 -5.21 27.09
N LYS A 78 50.55 -4.43 26.00
CA LYS A 78 51.20 -4.51 24.66
C LYS A 78 50.57 -5.42 23.57
N LYS A 79 50.21 -4.74 22.46
CA LYS A 79 50.40 -5.06 21.01
C LYS A 79 49.65 -6.26 20.40
N LYS A 80 49.29 -6.32 19.10
CA LYS A 80 49.13 -5.41 17.93
C LYS A 80 48.70 -6.33 16.76
N GLY A 81 47.90 -5.82 15.81
CA GLY A 81 47.76 -6.34 14.44
C GLY A 81 46.33 -6.74 14.09
N ASP A 82 45.84 -6.62 12.86
CA ASP A 82 46.28 -6.00 11.60
C ASP A 82 45.07 -6.17 10.63
N GLU A 83 45.11 -5.53 9.46
CA GLU A 83 44.31 -5.86 8.25
C GLU A 83 42.84 -5.38 8.23
N THR A 84 42.28 -4.76 7.19
CA THR A 84 42.78 -4.18 5.93
C THR A 84 41.63 -3.32 5.41
N ALA A 85 41.95 -2.12 4.93
CA ALA A 85 41.08 -1.38 4.03
C ALA A 85 41.09 -2.07 2.66
N GLU A 86 40.02 -1.94 1.88
CA GLU A 86 40.01 -1.45 0.50
C GLU A 86 38.57 -1.42 -0.03
N ASP A 87 38.20 -0.25 -0.55
CA ASP A 87 36.92 0.09 -1.17
C ASP A 87 37.26 0.39 -2.63
N VAL A 88 36.84 -0.46 -3.56
CA VAL A 88 36.95 -0.24 -5.01
C VAL A 88 35.69 -0.78 -5.68
N TYR A 89 34.73 0.11 -5.93
CA TYR A 89 33.61 -0.14 -6.82
C TYR A 89 34.05 0.19 -8.25
N GLU A 90 34.18 -0.84 -9.08
CA GLU A 90 34.41 -0.71 -10.52
C GLU A 90 33.06 -0.79 -11.26
N PHE A 91 32.74 0.29 -11.95
CA PHE A 91 31.66 0.42 -12.91
C PHE A 91 32.26 0.20 -14.29
N ASP A 92 31.79 -0.80 -15.04
CA ASP A 92 31.87 -0.77 -16.49
C ASP A 92 30.66 -1.47 -17.14
N SER A 93 30.26 -0.88 -18.26
CA SER A 93 29.14 -1.14 -19.14
C SER A 93 29.66 -2.06 -20.29
N GLU A 94 28.92 -2.95 -20.95
CA GLU A 94 28.06 -2.72 -22.14
C GLU A 94 27.75 -4.10 -22.81
N SER A 95 26.55 -4.21 -23.41
CA SER A 95 26.13 -4.96 -24.61
C SER A 95 26.58 -6.40 -24.94
N SER A 96 25.60 -7.29 -25.21
CA SER A 96 25.28 -7.86 -26.54
C SER A 96 24.77 -9.33 -26.54
N ASP A 97 23.56 -9.50 -27.08
CA ASP A 97 23.01 -10.60 -27.92
C ASP A 97 22.78 -12.06 -27.42
N GLY A 98 21.58 -12.61 -27.73
CA GLY A 98 21.34 -14.03 -28.04
C GLY A 98 20.48 -14.89 -27.08
N GLU A 99 19.24 -15.25 -27.53
CA GLU A 99 18.44 -16.53 -27.37
C GLU A 99 18.44 -17.35 -26.04
N GLU A 100 17.45 -18.11 -25.55
CA GLU A 100 16.12 -18.64 -25.91
C GLU A 100 15.48 -19.19 -24.59
N ILE A 101 14.15 -19.11 -24.47
CA ILE A 101 13.17 -20.04 -23.83
C ILE A 101 13.41 -20.61 -22.40
N SER A 102 12.56 -20.23 -21.43
CA SER A 102 11.48 -21.07 -20.84
C SER A 102 11.01 -20.65 -19.44
N PHE A 103 9.72 -20.88 -19.22
CA PHE A 103 8.89 -20.71 -18.03
C PHE A 103 9.47 -21.22 -16.71
N GLN A 104 9.35 -20.44 -15.63
CA GLN A 104 8.61 -20.87 -14.42
C GLN A 104 8.40 -19.73 -13.40
N GLN A 105 7.12 -19.47 -13.14
CA GLN A 105 6.50 -19.15 -11.84
C GLN A 105 7.37 -18.49 -10.75
N SER A 106 7.01 -17.28 -10.30
CA SER A 106 6.10 -17.11 -9.14
C SER A 106 6.04 -15.66 -8.62
N LYS A 107 4.85 -15.06 -8.78
CA LYS A 107 4.04 -14.24 -7.84
C LYS A 107 4.74 -13.12 -7.05
N GLN A 108 4.53 -11.85 -7.42
CA GLN A 108 3.39 -10.98 -7.02
C GLN A 108 3.34 -10.76 -5.50
N ARG A 109 3.79 -9.60 -4.99
CA ARG A 109 2.98 -8.37 -4.82
C ARG A 109 1.58 -8.69 -4.30
N LEU A 110 1.36 -8.55 -2.99
CA LEU A 110 0.03 -8.59 -2.41
C LEU A 110 -0.29 -7.30 -1.65
N ARG A 111 -1.25 -6.59 -2.24
CA ARG A 111 -2.03 -5.51 -1.65
C ARG A 111 -3.24 -6.12 -0.93
N GLN A 112 -3.43 -5.67 0.31
CA GLN A 112 -4.69 -5.22 0.92
C GLN A 112 -5.76 -6.22 1.38
N SER A 113 -6.35 -5.84 2.54
CA SER A 113 -7.61 -6.28 3.19
C SER A 113 -7.45 -7.47 4.16
N THR A 114 -8.05 -7.54 5.36
CA THR A 114 -9.39 -7.09 5.82
C THR A 114 -9.49 -7.21 7.36
N GLN A 115 -10.26 -6.35 8.06
CA GLN A 115 -10.94 -6.71 9.32
C GLN A 115 -12.46 -6.70 9.12
N GLN A 116 -13.07 -7.77 9.64
CA GLN A 116 -14.45 -7.90 10.12
C GLN A 116 -14.41 -7.59 11.64
N GLN A 117 -15.43 -7.22 12.42
CA GLN A 117 -16.89 -7.18 12.34
C GLN A 117 -17.37 -6.53 13.68
N SER A 118 -18.50 -5.83 13.71
CA SER A 118 -19.55 -5.98 14.73
C SER A 118 -20.75 -5.08 14.40
N ARG A 119 -21.93 -5.63 14.66
CA ARG A 119 -23.27 -5.14 14.36
C ARG A 119 -23.78 -4.26 15.50
N GLU A 120 -24.70 -3.35 15.20
CA GLU A 120 -25.88 -3.04 16.02
C GLU A 120 -26.85 -2.16 15.20
N ASP A 121 -28.13 -2.37 15.47
CA ASP A 121 -29.31 -1.94 14.73
C ASP A 121 -29.50 -0.42 14.62
N ASP A 122 -29.93 0.04 13.44
CA ASP A 122 -30.84 1.18 13.30
C ASP A 122 -31.66 0.99 12.02
N GLU A 123 -32.98 1.00 12.19
CA GLU A 123 -33.97 0.94 11.13
C GLU A 123 -34.03 2.26 10.34
N GLU A 124 -34.45 2.13 9.08
CA GLU A 124 -34.96 3.17 8.17
C GLU A 124 -33.93 4.05 7.43
N ASP A 125 -33.52 3.60 6.23
CA ASP A 125 -33.83 4.31 4.98
C ASP A 125 -33.65 3.37 3.76
N THR A 126 -34.56 3.49 2.79
CA THR A 126 -34.76 2.54 1.69
C THR A 126 -33.79 2.85 0.54
N THR A 127 -32.57 2.31 0.57
CA THR A 127 -31.74 2.17 -0.64
C THR A 127 -31.08 0.81 -0.68
N GLN A 128 -31.49 0.01 -1.66
CA GLN A 128 -31.12 -1.39 -1.87
C GLN A 128 -29.60 -1.55 -1.83
N THR A 129 -29.10 -2.34 -0.88
CA THR A 129 -27.73 -2.84 -0.93
C THR A 129 -27.52 -3.57 -2.26
N PRO A 130 -26.48 -3.27 -3.05
CA PRO A 130 -26.24 -4.01 -4.29
C PRO A 130 -26.07 -5.47 -3.93
N ALA A 131 -26.92 -6.33 -4.50
CA ALA A 131 -26.94 -7.77 -4.21
C ALA A 131 -25.63 -8.48 -4.62
N ILE A 132 -24.70 -7.78 -5.27
CA ILE A 132 -23.44 -8.31 -5.80
C ILE A 132 -22.22 -7.61 -5.18
N SER A 133 -21.22 -8.39 -4.77
CA SER A 133 -19.95 -7.86 -4.27
C SER A 133 -19.09 -7.29 -5.42
N VAL A 134 -18.16 -6.39 -5.10
CA VAL A 134 -17.28 -5.74 -6.10
C VAL A 134 -16.46 -6.75 -6.89
N ASP A 135 -15.91 -7.77 -6.22
CA ASP A 135 -15.10 -8.80 -6.87
C ASP A 135 -15.96 -9.64 -7.82
N ARG A 136 -17.17 -10.05 -7.38
CA ARG A 136 -18.14 -10.80 -8.20
C ARG A 136 -18.59 -9.98 -9.41
N PHE A 137 -18.83 -8.69 -9.25
CA PHE A 137 -19.18 -7.79 -10.35
C PHE A 137 -18.07 -7.69 -11.39
N SER A 138 -16.81 -7.58 -10.95
CA SER A 138 -15.67 -7.53 -11.87
C SER A 138 -15.52 -8.83 -12.69
N ALA A 139 -15.76 -9.98 -12.06
CA ALA A 139 -15.79 -11.27 -12.74
C ALA A 139 -16.95 -11.35 -13.73
N PHE A 140 -18.16 -10.95 -13.31
CA PHE A 140 -19.35 -10.91 -14.17
C PHE A 140 -19.12 -10.07 -15.43
N ARG A 141 -18.56 -8.86 -15.27
CA ARG A 141 -18.21 -7.97 -16.39
C ARG A 141 -17.22 -8.62 -17.35
N ARG A 142 -16.24 -9.36 -16.83
CA ARG A 142 -15.27 -10.10 -17.67
C ARG A 142 -15.96 -11.20 -18.48
N HIS A 143 -16.81 -11.98 -17.84
CA HIS A 143 -17.58 -13.04 -18.50
C HIS A 143 -18.51 -12.49 -19.58
N LEU A 144 -19.25 -11.41 -19.29
CA LEU A 144 -20.13 -10.79 -20.27
C LEU A 144 -19.36 -10.35 -21.52
N ARG A 145 -18.22 -9.67 -21.34
CA ARG A 145 -17.38 -9.26 -22.47
C ARG A 145 -16.85 -10.45 -23.27
N GLN A 146 -16.37 -11.49 -22.57
CA GLN A 146 -15.86 -12.71 -23.19
C GLN A 146 -16.95 -13.41 -24.03
N VAL A 147 -18.19 -13.43 -23.55
CA VAL A 147 -19.32 -14.01 -24.29
C VAL A 147 -19.58 -13.25 -25.60
N PHE A 148 -19.59 -11.91 -25.57
CA PHE A 148 -19.73 -11.08 -26.79
C PHE A 148 -18.55 -11.26 -27.75
N ASP A 149 -17.31 -11.25 -27.24
CA ASP A 149 -16.10 -11.43 -28.05
C ASP A 149 -16.06 -12.82 -28.72
N ASN A 150 -16.43 -13.87 -27.99
CA ASN A 150 -16.45 -15.26 -28.50
C ASN A 150 -17.50 -15.45 -29.59
N ARG A 151 -18.68 -14.85 -29.41
CA ARG A 151 -19.79 -14.92 -30.37
C ARG A 151 -19.61 -13.95 -31.55
N ARG A 152 -18.75 -12.94 -31.40
CA ARG A 152 -18.53 -11.85 -32.38
C ARG A 152 -19.84 -11.16 -32.76
N THR A 153 -20.71 -10.95 -31.78
CA THR A 153 -22.00 -10.29 -31.94
C THR A 153 -22.07 -9.07 -31.04
N GLU A 154 -22.84 -8.06 -31.44
CA GLU A 154 -23.07 -6.84 -30.63
C GLU A 154 -24.48 -6.82 -30.01
N LEU A 155 -25.29 -7.86 -30.27
CA LEU A 155 -26.66 -7.97 -29.78
C LEU A 155 -26.89 -9.40 -29.32
N MET A 156 -27.42 -9.54 -28.11
CA MET A 156 -27.75 -10.83 -27.51
C MET A 156 -29.02 -10.74 -26.68
N SER A 157 -29.80 -11.82 -26.64
CA SER A 157 -30.95 -11.87 -25.71
C SER A 157 -30.44 -11.95 -24.27
N LYS A 158 -31.16 -11.31 -23.33
CA LYS A 158 -30.80 -11.30 -21.91
C LYS A 158 -30.67 -12.71 -21.35
N ASP A 159 -31.59 -13.60 -21.70
CA ASP A 159 -31.61 -14.98 -21.19
C ASP A 159 -30.43 -15.80 -21.71
N GLU A 160 -30.04 -15.60 -22.97
CA GLU A 160 -28.87 -16.25 -23.56
C GLU A 160 -27.56 -15.75 -22.97
N ALA A 161 -27.43 -14.43 -22.76
CA ALA A 161 -26.28 -13.86 -22.08
C ALA A 161 -26.14 -14.43 -20.66
N ILE A 162 -27.24 -14.50 -19.91
CA ILE A 162 -27.26 -15.07 -18.56
C ILE A 162 -26.86 -16.55 -18.59
N ALA A 163 -27.41 -17.34 -19.52
CA ALA A 163 -27.08 -18.75 -19.64
C ALA A 163 -25.57 -18.96 -19.92
N SER A 164 -25.01 -18.21 -20.87
CA SER A 164 -23.58 -18.30 -21.21
C SER A 164 -22.68 -17.84 -20.06
N ILE A 165 -23.03 -16.75 -19.35
CA ILE A 165 -22.27 -16.30 -18.16
C ILE A 165 -22.34 -17.37 -17.06
N GLN A 166 -23.50 -18.00 -16.90
CA GLN A 166 -23.72 -19.01 -15.88
C GLN A 166 -22.97 -20.31 -16.16
N GLU A 167 -22.73 -20.62 -17.44
CA GLU A 167 -21.86 -21.70 -17.90
C GLU A 167 -20.38 -21.36 -17.66
N GLU A 168 -19.92 -20.17 -18.06
CA GLU A 168 -18.54 -19.73 -17.84
C GLU A 168 -18.16 -19.61 -16.36
N ALA A 169 -19.14 -19.28 -15.50
CA ALA A 169 -18.94 -19.15 -14.06
C ALA A 169 -18.74 -20.51 -13.36
N GLY A 170 -19.15 -21.63 -13.98
CA GLY A 170 -18.99 -22.99 -13.46
C GLY A 170 -19.49 -23.15 -12.02
N ASN A 171 -18.55 -23.25 -11.08
CA ASN A 171 -18.80 -23.45 -9.64
C ASN A 171 -19.28 -22.17 -8.92
N ASN A 172 -18.98 -20.99 -9.46
CA ASN A 172 -19.31 -19.71 -8.84
C ASN A 172 -20.57 -19.11 -9.46
N ARG A 173 -21.67 -19.84 -9.38
CA ARG A 173 -22.93 -19.44 -10.01
C ARG A 173 -23.47 -18.14 -9.42
N TYR A 174 -24.07 -17.30 -10.27
CA TYR A 174 -24.67 -16.05 -9.84
C TYR A 174 -26.12 -16.29 -9.45
N SER A 175 -26.55 -15.68 -8.35
CA SER A 175 -27.97 -15.64 -7.99
C SER A 175 -28.75 -14.71 -8.92
N ASN A 176 -30.05 -14.91 -9.07
CA ASN A 176 -30.92 -14.02 -9.85
C ASN A 176 -30.81 -12.55 -9.36
N GLY A 177 -30.70 -12.35 -8.05
CA GLY A 177 -30.48 -11.00 -7.48
C GLY A 177 -29.13 -10.39 -7.87
N GLU A 178 -28.08 -11.21 -7.94
CA GLU A 178 -26.74 -10.76 -8.36
C GLU A 178 -26.72 -10.40 -9.84
N ILE A 179 -27.39 -11.18 -10.68
CA ILE A 179 -27.49 -10.94 -12.13
C ILE A 179 -28.23 -9.64 -12.41
N VAL A 180 -29.38 -9.42 -11.76
CA VAL A 180 -30.15 -8.18 -11.93
C VAL A 180 -29.33 -6.97 -11.50
N ALA A 181 -28.74 -7.02 -10.30
CA ALA A 181 -27.90 -5.92 -9.80
C ALA A 181 -26.65 -5.67 -10.68
N ALA A 182 -26.05 -6.72 -11.25
CA ALA A 182 -24.92 -6.57 -12.15
C ALA A 182 -25.30 -5.94 -13.49
N LEU A 183 -26.43 -6.35 -14.08
CA LEU A 183 -26.93 -5.79 -15.33
C LEU A 183 -27.34 -4.33 -15.16
N GLU A 184 -28.05 -4.00 -14.08
CA GLU A 184 -28.42 -2.62 -13.75
C GLU A 184 -27.18 -1.73 -13.59
N ARG A 185 -26.20 -2.19 -12.81
CA ARG A 185 -24.94 -1.45 -12.63
C ARG A 185 -24.15 -1.27 -13.94
N LEU A 186 -24.16 -2.27 -14.83
CA LEU A 186 -23.51 -2.13 -16.14
C LEU A 186 -24.25 -1.12 -17.04
N SER A 187 -25.57 -1.04 -16.92
CA SER A 187 -26.40 -0.04 -17.59
C SER A 187 -26.10 1.37 -17.06
N ASP A 188 -25.99 1.53 -15.73
CA ASP A 188 -25.65 2.80 -15.09
C ASP A 188 -24.23 3.27 -15.47
N GLU A 189 -23.28 2.34 -15.62
CA GLU A 189 -21.94 2.60 -16.13
C GLU A 189 -21.89 2.82 -17.66
N ASN A 190 -23.05 2.86 -18.33
CA ASN A 190 -23.21 2.98 -19.79
C ASN A 190 -22.33 2.00 -20.57
N SER A 191 -22.08 0.83 -19.97
CA SER A 191 -21.26 -0.23 -20.55
C SER A 191 -22.08 -1.24 -21.34
N ILE A 192 -23.38 -1.29 -21.08
CA ILE A 192 -24.36 -2.06 -21.85
C ILE A 192 -25.65 -1.24 -21.97
N MET A 193 -26.45 -1.56 -22.98
CA MET A 193 -27.82 -1.06 -23.11
C MET A 193 -28.79 -2.24 -23.07
N ILE A 194 -29.90 -2.10 -22.35
CA ILE A 194 -30.96 -3.12 -22.30
C ILE A 194 -32.21 -2.55 -22.95
N ALA A 195 -32.66 -3.14 -24.05
CA ALA A 195 -33.87 -2.75 -24.76
C ALA A 195 -34.61 -3.98 -25.29
N ASP A 196 -35.93 -4.02 -25.14
CA ASP A 196 -36.80 -5.11 -25.64
C ASP A 196 -36.35 -6.53 -25.23
N GLY A 197 -35.77 -6.68 -24.04
CA GLY A 197 -35.26 -7.95 -23.54
C GLY A 197 -33.90 -8.37 -24.14
N ASN A 198 -33.29 -7.52 -24.95
CA ASN A 198 -31.97 -7.70 -25.53
C ASN A 198 -30.93 -6.81 -24.83
N ILE A 199 -29.69 -7.27 -24.87
CA ILE A 199 -28.49 -6.59 -24.37
C ILE A 199 -27.61 -6.24 -25.57
N PHE A 200 -27.16 -4.99 -25.57
CA PHE A 200 -26.27 -4.38 -26.56
C PHE A 200 -25.00 -3.87 -25.87
#